data_AF-A0A955RWB0-F1
#
_entry.id   AF-A0A955RWB0-F1
#
_cell.length_a   1.000
_cell.length_b   1.000
_cell.length_c   1.000
_cell.angle_alpha   90.00
_cell.angle_beta   90.00
_cell.angle_gamma   90.00
#
_symmetry.space_group_name_H-M   'P 1'
#
loop_
_entity.id
_entity.type
_entity.pdbx_description
1 polymer ?
#
loop_
_entity_poly.entity_id
_entity_poly.type
_entity_poly.pdbx_seq_one_letter_code
_entity_poly.pdbx_strand_id
1 'polypeptide(L)'
;MYEGSAIKTLKPFSYLFILIFLADTAAWSSPGPTTSEFSPSAVRVSIDQVISNPSELPIPSQFVTLKEFHKGNNGKLLIHIQDAHSNYSGQMNMAKGLELMMRQTGMEAVLVEGGDQEVTLNETKKIADSSVWKIAANRLLLQGVISGEEYLNLTSDLPVRLLGIEYQDLYNRNLLEYKDLVEQREKLMKYLSKIHHSLEAIKERYYPDELKEYEKNRTADDGFGNTFEALMRLSTAEQEQARDVYPEIQKLSTLRKTEDKIDFQAANREQGELIRRLNDSGFKDEVSSVIQRRTKSEITHSAQIAQLTSLFNIAGDAGIDISDFKYLQVYQNYLNLFSEIRMDRLLPELDLFEDAVYSNLLKDENSRRIRAIDRYTGLLDKAFEIKISSDEYRMLKANRGEFDSRQWQGFMNSLLKNGSDYDLLVPFLKYIDEAYPVLDAFYGTVAERDEAFIKNAGKLLEKTSEKAAFLIAGGYHTANLTRLIR
;
A
#
# COMPACT_ATOMS: atom_id res chain seq x y z
N MET A 1 -13.01 -10.80 -19.90
CA MET A 1 -11.76 -11.16 -20.60
C MET A 1 -11.05 -9.88 -21.02
N TYR A 2 -10.24 -9.33 -20.11
CA TYR A 2 -9.18 -8.37 -20.42
C TYR A 2 -8.06 -8.73 -19.45
N GLU A 3 -7.12 -9.54 -19.94
CA GLU A 3 -5.91 -9.91 -19.23
C GLU A 3 -4.95 -8.72 -19.21
N GLY A 4 -4.38 -8.46 -18.03
CA GLY A 4 -2.96 -8.14 -17.90
C GLY A 4 -2.44 -6.85 -18.54
N SER A 5 -2.73 -5.70 -17.92
CA SER A 5 -1.80 -4.55 -18.00
C SER A 5 -1.69 -3.73 -16.70
N ALA A 6 -2.20 -4.26 -15.59
CA ALA A 6 -2.32 -3.53 -14.33
C ALA A 6 -1.26 -3.93 -13.28
N ILE A 7 0.04 -3.99 -13.64
CA ILE A 7 1.13 -4.11 -12.65
C ILE A 7 2.39 -3.40 -13.19
N LYS A 8 2.42 -2.07 -13.14
CA LYS A 8 3.67 -1.31 -13.36
C LYS A 8 3.95 -0.18 -12.36
N THR A 9 3.04 0.15 -11.45
CA THR A 9 3.25 1.25 -10.48
C THR A 9 3.53 0.79 -9.04
N LEU A 10 3.59 -0.52 -8.77
CA LEU A 10 4.05 -1.08 -7.49
C LEU A 10 5.44 -1.74 -7.58
N LYS A 11 6.11 -1.63 -8.74
CA LYS A 11 7.42 -2.26 -8.97
C LYS A 11 8.63 -1.70 -8.23
N PRO A 12 8.69 -0.44 -7.74
CA PRO A 12 9.95 0.04 -7.17
C PRO A 12 10.30 -0.69 -5.86
N PHE A 13 9.30 -1.17 -5.11
CA PHE A 13 9.52 -1.88 -3.86
C PHE A 13 10.04 -3.31 -4.06
N SER A 14 9.60 -4.01 -5.11
CA SER A 14 9.96 -5.42 -5.36
C SER A 14 11.46 -5.68 -5.43
N TYR A 15 12.28 -4.71 -5.83
CA TYR A 15 13.73 -4.90 -5.98
C TYR A 15 14.50 -4.86 -4.65
N LEU A 16 14.02 -4.09 -3.65
CA LEU A 16 14.51 -4.23 -2.27
C LEU A 16 14.16 -5.62 -1.70
N PHE A 17 13.04 -6.21 -2.15
CA PHE A 17 12.58 -7.53 -1.73
C PHE A 17 13.29 -8.71 -2.41
N ILE A 18 13.90 -8.54 -3.61
CA ILE A 18 14.43 -9.67 -4.41
C ILE A 18 15.84 -10.11 -3.98
N LEU A 19 16.71 -9.20 -3.51
CA LEU A 19 18.10 -9.53 -3.18
C LEU A 19 18.24 -10.41 -1.93
N ILE A 20 17.29 -10.32 -0.99
CA ILE A 20 17.24 -11.16 0.22
C ILE A 20 16.74 -12.58 -0.12
N PHE A 21 15.90 -12.74 -1.16
CA PHE A 21 15.26 -14.02 -1.50
C PHE A 21 16.22 -15.02 -2.16
N LEU A 22 17.15 -14.58 -3.01
CA LEU A 22 17.99 -15.48 -3.82
C LEU A 22 19.07 -16.20 -3.02
N ALA A 23 19.52 -15.64 -1.89
CA ALA A 23 20.52 -16.28 -1.03
C ALA A 23 19.93 -17.39 -0.13
N ASP A 24 18.63 -17.32 0.18
CA ASP A 24 17.95 -18.18 1.16
C ASP A 24 17.32 -19.43 0.52
N THR A 25 16.87 -19.35 -0.74
CA THR A 25 16.22 -20.48 -1.45
C THR A 25 17.15 -21.65 -1.79
N ALA A 26 18.46 -21.44 -1.83
CA ALA A 26 19.41 -22.49 -2.21
C ALA A 26 19.81 -23.44 -1.07
N ALA A 27 19.59 -23.05 0.20
CA ALA A 27 20.14 -23.77 1.35
C ALA A 27 19.16 -24.76 2.02
N TRP A 28 17.86 -24.68 1.75
CA TRP A 28 16.85 -25.45 2.51
C TRP A 28 15.71 -25.98 1.62
N SER A 29 16.02 -26.92 0.72
CA SER A 29 15.03 -27.74 0.03
C SER A 29 14.96 -29.15 0.64
N SER A 30 14.09 -29.36 1.63
CA SER A 30 13.65 -30.70 2.05
C SER A 30 12.22 -30.66 2.60
N PRO A 31 11.33 -31.61 2.22
CA PRO A 31 9.91 -31.53 2.55
C PRO A 31 9.63 -32.04 3.97
N GLY A 32 9.08 -31.16 4.82
CA GLY A 32 8.54 -31.51 6.14
C GLY A 32 7.04 -31.85 6.08
N PRO A 33 6.53 -32.69 7.00
CA PRO A 33 5.20 -33.29 6.89
C PRO A 33 4.05 -32.34 7.28
N THR A 34 2.85 -32.79 6.92
CA THR A 34 1.56 -32.10 6.88
C THR A 34 1.04 -31.52 8.19
N THR A 35 0.30 -30.43 8.01
CA THR A 35 -0.50 -29.59 8.91
C THR A 35 -1.09 -30.25 10.16
N SER A 36 -0.65 -29.82 11.34
CA SER A 36 -1.44 -29.82 12.57
C SER A 36 -2.21 -28.50 12.74
N GLU A 37 -3.46 -28.62 13.20
CA GLU A 37 -4.43 -27.56 13.44
C GLU A 37 -3.98 -26.59 14.54
N PHE A 38 -4.24 -25.29 14.35
CA PHE A 38 -4.06 -24.27 15.38
C PHE A 38 -5.08 -24.47 16.50
N SER A 39 -4.62 -24.50 17.75
CA SER A 39 -5.48 -24.43 18.94
C SER A 39 -5.56 -22.98 19.43
N PRO A 40 -6.71 -22.29 19.38
CA PRO A 40 -6.81 -20.90 19.77
C PRO A 40 -7.29 -20.79 21.22
N SER A 41 -6.37 -20.53 22.14
CA SER A 41 -6.73 -19.71 23.31
C SER A 41 -6.58 -18.25 22.90
N ALA A 42 -7.43 -17.78 21.98
CA ALA A 42 -7.49 -16.37 21.64
C ALA A 42 -8.03 -15.62 22.86
N VAL A 43 -7.23 -14.72 23.44
CA VAL A 43 -7.69 -13.82 24.50
C VAL A 43 -8.86 -13.03 23.94
N ARG A 44 -10.06 -13.29 24.47
CA ARG A 44 -11.26 -12.52 24.11
C ARG A 44 -11.15 -11.14 24.74
N VAL A 45 -11.41 -10.10 23.96
CA VAL A 45 -11.44 -8.72 24.43
C VAL A 45 -12.87 -8.21 24.37
N SER A 46 -13.29 -7.50 25.40
CA SER A 46 -14.62 -6.89 25.43
C SER A 46 -14.73 -5.78 24.38
N ILE A 47 -15.77 -5.81 23.54
CA ILE A 47 -15.98 -4.74 22.55
C ILE A 47 -16.22 -3.38 23.21
N ASP A 48 -16.86 -3.35 24.39
CA ASP A 48 -17.04 -2.10 25.15
C ASP A 48 -15.71 -1.53 25.65
N GLN A 49 -14.76 -2.40 25.97
CA GLN A 49 -13.39 -2.01 26.32
C GLN A 49 -12.68 -1.41 25.10
N VAL A 50 -12.75 -2.06 23.93
CA VAL A 50 -12.16 -1.54 22.68
C VAL A 50 -12.82 -0.22 22.27
N ILE A 51 -14.15 -0.07 22.40
CA ILE A 51 -14.84 1.19 22.13
C ILE A 51 -14.33 2.30 23.06
N SER A 52 -14.09 1.98 24.35
CA SER A 52 -13.58 2.95 25.31
C SER A 52 -12.11 3.33 25.07
N ASN A 53 -11.31 2.38 24.57
CA ASN A 53 -9.91 2.54 24.23
C ASN A 53 -9.53 1.75 22.96
N PRO A 54 -9.67 2.35 21.75
CA PRO A 54 -9.46 1.65 20.48
C PRO A 54 -8.06 1.07 20.28
N SER A 55 -7.05 1.56 21.01
CA SER A 55 -5.69 1.01 20.95
C SER A 55 -5.58 -0.41 21.53
N GLU A 56 -6.60 -0.88 22.25
CA GLU A 56 -6.64 -2.22 22.84
C GLU A 56 -7.18 -3.29 21.87
N LEU A 57 -7.57 -2.90 20.66
CA LEU A 57 -7.94 -3.87 19.62
C LEU A 57 -6.75 -4.78 19.31
N PRO A 58 -6.87 -6.12 19.47
CA PRO A 58 -5.81 -7.03 19.08
C PRO A 58 -5.65 -7.04 17.56
N ILE A 59 -4.50 -6.59 17.07
CA ILE A 59 -4.20 -6.55 15.64
C ILE A 59 -3.43 -7.82 15.24
N PRO A 60 -3.93 -8.64 14.30
CA PRO A 60 -3.20 -9.79 13.79
C PRO A 60 -2.11 -9.31 12.81
N SER A 61 -0.99 -8.83 13.36
CA SER A 61 0.11 -8.18 12.63
C SER A 61 0.81 -9.04 11.58
N GLN A 62 0.56 -10.36 11.59
CA GLN A 62 1.00 -11.28 10.55
C GLN A 62 0.17 -11.21 9.25
N PHE A 63 -1.00 -10.58 9.28
CA PHE A 63 -1.92 -10.48 8.14
C PHE A 63 -2.30 -9.03 7.81
N VAL A 64 -2.41 -8.15 8.80
CA VAL A 64 -2.85 -6.77 8.61
C VAL A 64 -1.96 -5.78 9.35
N THR A 65 -1.92 -4.54 8.88
CA THR A 65 -1.15 -3.46 9.50
C THR A 65 -2.09 -2.36 9.98
N LEU A 66 -2.07 -2.05 11.28
CA LEU A 66 -2.79 -0.90 11.83
C LEU A 66 -2.16 0.40 11.34
N LYS A 67 -2.94 1.25 10.68
CA LYS A 67 -2.49 2.56 10.21
C LYS A 67 -2.63 3.63 11.28
N GLU A 68 -3.82 3.71 11.87
CA GLU A 68 -4.21 4.72 12.83
C GLU A 68 -5.41 4.27 13.66
N PHE A 69 -5.69 4.98 14.76
CA PHE A 69 -6.90 4.80 15.56
C PHE A 69 -7.36 6.16 16.10
N HIS A 70 -8.67 6.31 16.29
CA HIS A 70 -9.29 7.51 16.82
C HIS A 70 -10.36 7.14 17.83
N LYS A 71 -10.50 7.94 18.90
CA LYS A 71 -11.56 7.77 19.90
C LYS A 71 -12.72 8.70 19.57
N GLY A 72 -13.85 8.10 19.17
CA GLY A 72 -15.11 8.81 18.97
C GLY A 72 -15.86 9.12 20.27
N ASN A 73 -17.01 9.79 20.15
CA ASN A 73 -17.83 10.25 21.29
C ASN A 73 -19.25 9.63 21.35
N ASN A 74 -19.63 8.81 20.36
CA ASN A 74 -20.99 8.27 20.23
C ASN A 74 -21.12 6.80 20.69
N GLY A 75 -20.06 6.22 21.25
CA GLY A 75 -20.06 4.84 21.76
C GLY A 75 -20.15 3.76 20.66
N LYS A 76 -19.80 4.10 19.41
CA LYS A 76 -19.69 3.17 18.29
C LYS A 76 -18.24 3.00 17.85
N LEU A 77 -17.92 1.85 17.26
CA LEU A 77 -16.60 1.55 16.69
C LEU A 77 -16.76 1.08 15.23
N LEU A 78 -15.99 1.69 14.33
CA LEU A 78 -15.80 1.18 12.98
C LEU A 78 -14.35 0.76 12.82
N ILE A 79 -14.14 -0.50 12.41
CA ILE A 79 -12.82 -1.01 12.03
C ILE A 79 -12.75 -0.98 10.50
N HIS A 80 -12.17 0.10 9.96
CA HIS A 80 -11.99 0.26 8.53
C HIS A 80 -10.80 -0.59 8.03
N ILE A 81 -11.06 -1.47 7.05
CA ILE A 81 -10.10 -2.35 6.40
C ILE A 81 -10.00 -1.92 4.93
N GLN A 82 -8.80 -1.59 4.49
CA GLN A 82 -8.54 -1.24 3.09
C GLN A 82 -8.54 -2.49 2.22
N ASP A 83 -9.41 -2.51 1.23
CA ASP A 83 -9.47 -3.56 0.23
C ASP A 83 -8.38 -3.33 -0.84
N ALA A 84 -7.58 -4.37 -1.09
CA ALA A 84 -6.54 -4.40 -2.10
C ALA A 84 -7.06 -4.85 -3.48
N HIS A 85 -8.35 -5.14 -3.63
CA HIS A 85 -9.09 -5.52 -4.85
C HIS A 85 -8.43 -6.62 -5.70
N SER A 86 -9.04 -7.79 -5.86
CA SER A 86 -8.55 -8.90 -6.73
C SER A 86 -7.10 -9.37 -6.49
N ASN A 87 -6.34 -8.73 -5.61
CA ASN A 87 -5.01 -9.12 -5.20
C ASN A 87 -5.14 -10.32 -4.27
N TYR A 88 -4.88 -11.51 -4.79
CA TYR A 88 -5.12 -12.76 -4.06
C TYR A 88 -4.47 -12.81 -2.67
N SER A 89 -3.20 -12.39 -2.52
CA SER A 89 -2.53 -12.39 -1.22
C SER A 89 -3.13 -11.37 -0.26
N GLY A 90 -3.48 -10.17 -0.74
CA GLY A 90 -4.19 -9.15 0.02
C GLY A 90 -5.57 -9.62 0.50
N GLN A 91 -6.36 -10.23 -0.38
CA GLN A 91 -7.67 -10.80 -0.04
C GLN A 91 -7.57 -11.93 0.99
N MET A 92 -6.58 -12.83 0.82
CA MET A 92 -6.34 -13.93 1.76
C MET A 92 -5.89 -13.42 3.14
N ASN A 93 -5.04 -12.40 3.16
CA ASN A 93 -4.59 -11.75 4.39
C ASN A 93 -5.75 -11.01 5.09
N MET A 94 -6.60 -10.31 4.33
CA MET A 94 -7.82 -9.72 4.85
C MET A 94 -8.74 -10.78 5.48
N ALA A 95 -8.99 -11.89 4.79
CA ALA A 95 -9.83 -12.98 5.30
C ALA A 95 -9.31 -13.55 6.64
N LYS A 96 -8.01 -13.85 6.72
CA LYS A 96 -7.38 -14.38 7.94
C LYS A 96 -7.31 -13.35 9.07
N GLY A 97 -7.02 -12.10 8.74
CA GLY A 97 -7.02 -11.00 9.71
C GLY A 97 -8.41 -10.78 10.30
N LEU A 98 -9.43 -10.73 9.44
CA LEU A 98 -10.83 -10.62 9.83
C LEU A 98 -11.27 -11.81 10.69
N GLU A 99 -10.92 -13.05 10.31
CA GLU A 99 -11.21 -14.24 11.10
C GLU A 99 -10.69 -14.12 12.55
N LEU A 100 -9.42 -13.74 12.72
CA LEU A 100 -8.82 -13.61 14.04
C LEU A 100 -9.47 -12.50 14.87
N MET A 101 -9.70 -11.33 14.26
CA MET A 101 -10.35 -10.21 14.95
C MET A 101 -11.79 -10.56 15.35
N MET A 102 -12.55 -11.25 14.49
CA MET A 102 -13.90 -11.72 14.83
C MET A 102 -13.88 -12.71 16.00
N ARG A 103 -12.95 -13.68 16.00
CA ARG A 103 -12.82 -14.64 17.12
C ARG A 103 -12.43 -13.97 18.44
N GLN A 104 -11.65 -12.89 18.39
CA GLN A 104 -11.18 -12.15 19.57
C GLN A 104 -12.23 -11.18 20.13
N THR A 105 -13.00 -10.52 19.26
CA THR A 105 -13.94 -9.46 19.64
C THR A 105 -15.40 -9.93 19.73
N GLY A 106 -15.73 -11.03 19.05
CA GLY A 106 -17.11 -11.49 18.87
C GLY A 106 -17.93 -10.64 17.88
N MET A 107 -17.30 -9.74 17.13
CA MET A 107 -17.99 -8.94 16.10
C MET A 107 -18.40 -9.82 14.91
N GLU A 108 -19.58 -9.58 14.37
CA GLU A 108 -20.18 -10.39 13.29
C GLU A 108 -20.44 -9.58 12.01
N ALA A 109 -20.78 -8.29 12.15
CA ALA A 109 -21.10 -7.42 11.04
C ALA A 109 -19.86 -6.93 10.27
N VAL A 110 -19.92 -7.14 8.96
CA VAL A 110 -18.96 -6.68 7.98
C VAL A 110 -19.71 -5.84 6.95
N LEU A 111 -19.45 -4.55 6.97
CA LEU A 111 -20.00 -3.58 6.03
C LEU A 111 -19.18 -3.61 4.74
N VAL A 112 -19.82 -3.82 3.59
CA VAL A 112 -19.14 -4.08 2.32
C VAL A 112 -19.53 -3.07 1.24
N GLU A 113 -18.51 -2.52 0.57
CA GLU A 113 -18.67 -1.72 -0.65
C GLU A 113 -19.32 -2.55 -1.78
N GLY A 114 -20.16 -1.92 -2.61
CA GLY A 114 -20.71 -2.52 -3.83
C GLY A 114 -22.03 -3.27 -3.69
N GLY A 115 -22.47 -3.59 -2.47
CA GLY A 115 -23.82 -4.11 -2.18
C GLY A 115 -24.71 -3.05 -1.54
N ASP A 116 -26.02 -3.03 -1.84
CA ASP A 116 -27.03 -2.14 -1.23
C ASP A 116 -27.95 -2.86 -0.21
N GLN A 117 -27.72 -4.16 -0.01
CA GLN A 117 -28.52 -5.07 0.82
C GLN A 117 -27.63 -6.03 1.61
N GLU A 118 -28.23 -6.88 2.45
CA GLU A 118 -27.50 -8.00 3.04
C GLU A 118 -27.11 -9.01 1.95
N VAL A 119 -25.80 -9.25 1.81
CA VAL A 119 -25.19 -10.13 0.79
C VAL A 119 -24.53 -11.36 1.42
N THR A 120 -24.96 -11.72 2.63
CA THR A 120 -24.46 -12.89 3.35
C THR A 120 -24.69 -14.19 2.57
N LEU A 121 -23.65 -15.01 2.39
CA LEU A 121 -23.71 -16.23 1.56
C LEU A 121 -24.15 -17.50 2.32
N ASN A 122 -24.94 -17.36 3.39
CA ASN A 122 -25.32 -18.47 4.26
C ASN A 122 -26.11 -19.59 3.55
N GLU A 123 -26.99 -19.25 2.61
CA GLU A 123 -27.72 -20.25 1.82
C GLU A 123 -26.80 -20.96 0.83
N THR A 124 -25.91 -20.21 0.17
CA THR A 124 -24.87 -20.75 -0.72
C THR A 124 -23.96 -21.72 0.04
N LYS A 125 -23.53 -21.35 1.23
CA LYS A 125 -22.67 -22.16 2.10
C LYS A 125 -23.23 -23.56 2.37
N LYS A 126 -24.56 -23.73 2.42
CA LYS A 126 -25.23 -25.03 2.65
C LYS A 126 -25.13 -26.01 1.47
N ILE A 127 -24.75 -25.53 0.28
CA ILE A 127 -24.70 -26.36 -0.94
C ILE A 127 -23.58 -27.41 -0.88
N ALA A 128 -22.52 -27.15 -0.11
CA ALA A 128 -21.38 -28.05 -0.02
C ALA A 128 -20.68 -27.96 1.36
N ASP A 129 -19.94 -29.01 1.72
CA ASP A 129 -19.16 -29.02 2.96
C ASP A 129 -17.94 -28.08 2.90
N SER A 130 -17.43 -27.69 4.09
CA SER A 130 -16.29 -26.77 4.22
C SER A 130 -15.05 -27.19 3.43
N SER A 131 -14.77 -28.49 3.31
CA SER A 131 -13.64 -28.99 2.52
C SER A 131 -13.77 -28.69 1.02
N VAL A 132 -14.99 -28.77 0.49
CA VAL A 132 -15.29 -28.42 -0.90
C VAL A 132 -15.23 -26.91 -1.09
N TRP A 133 -15.81 -26.14 -0.16
CA TRP A 133 -15.74 -24.68 -0.21
C TRP A 133 -14.32 -24.16 -0.14
N LYS A 134 -13.43 -24.74 0.67
CA LYS A 134 -12.02 -24.34 0.71
C LYS A 134 -11.34 -24.44 -0.66
N ILE A 135 -11.66 -25.46 -1.46
CA ILE A 135 -11.10 -25.62 -2.81
C ILE A 135 -11.78 -24.65 -3.79
N ALA A 136 -13.12 -24.62 -3.80
CA ALA A 136 -13.90 -23.82 -4.73
C ALA A 136 -13.72 -22.31 -4.50
N ALA A 137 -13.90 -21.84 -3.27
CA ALA A 137 -13.73 -20.45 -2.89
C ALA A 137 -12.30 -19.96 -3.12
N ASN A 138 -11.28 -20.81 -2.89
CA ASN A 138 -9.90 -20.43 -3.21
C ASN A 138 -9.69 -20.17 -4.71
N ARG A 139 -10.30 -21.01 -5.57
CA ARG A 139 -10.28 -20.79 -7.02
C ARG A 139 -11.04 -19.52 -7.42
N LEU A 140 -12.22 -19.28 -6.83
CA LEU A 140 -13.02 -18.08 -7.11
C LEU A 140 -12.28 -16.81 -6.67
N LEU A 141 -11.63 -16.84 -5.51
CA LEU A 141 -10.81 -15.75 -4.99
C LEU A 141 -9.61 -15.48 -5.92
N LEU A 142 -8.92 -16.52 -6.36
CA LEU A 142 -7.81 -16.42 -7.32
C LEU A 142 -8.25 -15.83 -8.67
N GLN A 143 -9.51 -16.08 -9.07
CA GLN A 143 -10.11 -15.54 -10.28
C GLN A 143 -10.70 -14.13 -10.10
N GLY A 144 -10.70 -13.58 -8.87
CA GLY A 144 -11.33 -12.30 -8.56
C GLY A 144 -12.86 -12.30 -8.66
N VAL A 145 -13.49 -13.48 -8.52
CA VAL A 145 -14.96 -13.63 -8.57
C VAL A 145 -15.59 -13.33 -7.21
N ILE A 146 -14.89 -13.64 -6.12
CA ILE A 146 -15.29 -13.32 -4.75
C ILE A 146 -14.18 -12.56 -4.04
N SER A 147 -14.54 -11.83 -2.98
CA SER A 147 -13.62 -11.11 -2.09
C SER A 147 -13.27 -11.91 -0.83
N GLY A 148 -12.35 -11.40 -0.03
CA GLY A 148 -11.82 -12.09 1.16
C GLY A 148 -12.87 -12.35 2.24
N GLU A 149 -13.82 -11.43 2.43
CA GLU A 149 -14.93 -11.57 3.38
C GLU A 149 -15.98 -12.60 2.93
N GLU A 150 -16.21 -12.71 1.62
CA GLU A 150 -17.04 -13.77 1.03
C GLU A 150 -16.36 -15.13 1.13
N TYR A 151 -15.04 -15.18 0.85
CA TYR A 151 -14.22 -16.36 1.07
C TYR A 151 -14.30 -16.81 2.54
N LEU A 152 -14.18 -15.89 3.50
CA LEU A 152 -14.29 -16.19 4.93
C LEU A 152 -15.68 -16.72 5.29
N ASN A 153 -16.76 -16.11 4.78
CA ASN A 153 -18.12 -16.56 5.03
C ASN A 153 -18.35 -18.01 4.54
N LEU A 154 -17.87 -18.34 3.34
CA LEU A 154 -18.02 -19.67 2.73
C LEU A 154 -17.15 -20.75 3.42
N THR A 155 -15.96 -20.40 3.90
CA THR A 155 -14.95 -21.40 4.31
C THR A 155 -14.81 -21.61 5.82
N SER A 156 -15.31 -20.68 6.65
CA SER A 156 -15.25 -20.76 8.11
C SER A 156 -16.57 -21.20 8.75
N ASP A 157 -16.59 -21.43 10.05
CA ASP A 157 -17.78 -21.64 10.88
C ASP A 157 -18.32 -20.35 11.51
N LEU A 158 -17.67 -19.21 11.25
CA LEU A 158 -18.03 -17.94 11.86
C LEU A 158 -19.38 -17.41 11.34
N PRO A 159 -20.16 -16.74 12.20
CA PRO A 159 -21.42 -16.09 11.83
C PRO A 159 -21.18 -14.75 11.13
N VAL A 160 -20.43 -14.75 10.03
CA VAL A 160 -20.13 -13.53 9.26
C VAL A 160 -21.42 -12.99 8.63
N ARG A 161 -21.77 -11.73 8.93
CA ARG A 161 -22.91 -11.03 8.30
C ARG A 161 -22.39 -9.94 7.36
N LEU A 162 -22.60 -10.12 6.06
CA LEU A 162 -22.14 -9.20 5.02
C LEU A 162 -23.26 -8.20 4.70
N LEU A 163 -23.06 -6.95 5.07
CA LEU A 163 -24.07 -5.89 4.97
C LEU A 163 -23.62 -4.84 3.96
N GLY A 164 -24.31 -4.76 2.83
CA GLY A 164 -24.07 -3.75 1.82
C GLY A 164 -24.35 -2.33 2.32
N ILE A 165 -23.45 -1.41 2.03
CA ILE A 165 -23.56 0.02 2.40
C ILE A 165 -23.72 0.97 1.21
N GLU A 166 -23.75 0.44 0.00
CA GLU A 166 -23.87 1.22 -1.23
C GLU A 166 -25.23 1.93 -1.33
N TYR A 167 -25.25 3.07 -2.02
CA TYR A 167 -26.47 3.73 -2.44
C TYR A 167 -26.63 3.56 -3.94
N GLN A 168 -27.59 2.72 -4.36
CA GLN A 168 -27.69 2.24 -5.73
C GLN A 168 -27.75 3.35 -6.79
N ASP A 169 -28.42 4.48 -6.51
CA ASP A 169 -28.46 5.59 -7.49
C ASP A 169 -27.09 6.25 -7.66
N LEU A 170 -26.30 6.39 -6.58
CA LEU A 170 -24.94 6.94 -6.64
C LEU A 170 -24.00 5.98 -7.37
N TYR A 171 -24.12 4.67 -7.10
CA TYR A 171 -23.38 3.65 -7.84
C TYR A 171 -23.69 3.70 -9.34
N ASN A 172 -24.98 3.70 -9.70
CA ASN A 172 -25.41 3.75 -11.10
C ASN A 172 -24.97 5.06 -11.78
N ARG A 173 -25.04 6.20 -11.09
CA ARG A 173 -24.55 7.49 -11.61
C ARG A 173 -23.04 7.43 -11.85
N ASN A 174 -22.27 6.90 -10.88
CA ASN A 174 -20.83 6.78 -11.01
C ASN A 174 -20.41 5.82 -12.13
N LEU A 175 -21.19 4.77 -12.38
CA LEU A 175 -20.96 3.84 -13.50
C LEU A 175 -21.14 4.52 -14.86
N LEU A 176 -22.12 5.42 -15.00
CA LEU A 176 -22.31 6.22 -16.22
C LEU A 176 -21.16 7.23 -16.39
N GLU A 177 -20.76 7.91 -15.33
CA GLU A 177 -19.62 8.84 -15.36
C GLU A 177 -18.30 8.13 -15.68
N TYR A 178 -18.10 6.91 -15.16
CA TYR A 178 -16.97 6.06 -15.52
C TYR A 178 -16.96 5.74 -17.01
N LYS A 179 -18.12 5.37 -17.58
CA LYS A 179 -18.25 5.12 -19.02
C LYS A 179 -17.87 6.37 -19.82
N ASP A 180 -18.40 7.54 -19.47
CA ASP A 180 -18.11 8.80 -20.14
C ASP A 180 -16.60 9.15 -20.05
N LEU A 181 -15.97 8.89 -18.90
CA LEU A 181 -14.53 9.08 -18.69
C LEU A 181 -13.70 8.16 -19.60
N VAL A 182 -14.09 6.88 -19.70
CA VAL A 182 -13.41 5.90 -20.56
C VAL A 182 -13.55 6.27 -22.04
N GLU A 183 -14.70 6.77 -22.48
CA GLU A 183 -14.91 7.20 -23.87
C GLU A 183 -13.97 8.36 -24.27
N GLN A 184 -13.66 9.27 -23.34
CA GLN A 184 -12.73 10.38 -23.59
C GLN A 184 -11.25 9.97 -23.47
N ARG A 185 -10.95 8.88 -22.76
CA ARG A 185 -9.58 8.47 -22.38
C ARG A 185 -8.65 8.35 -23.57
N GLU A 186 -9.01 7.58 -24.60
CA GLU A 186 -8.07 7.25 -25.68
C GLU A 186 -7.58 8.52 -26.41
N LYS A 187 -8.52 9.40 -26.76
CA LYS A 187 -8.26 10.67 -27.45
C LYS A 187 -7.41 11.60 -26.58
N LEU A 188 -7.71 11.66 -25.29
CA LEU A 188 -6.99 12.50 -24.35
C LEU A 188 -5.56 11.98 -24.10
N MET A 189 -5.39 10.67 -23.89
CA MET A 189 -4.08 10.07 -23.67
C MET A 189 -3.16 10.25 -24.89
N LYS A 190 -3.71 10.14 -26.11
CA LYS A 190 -2.96 10.48 -27.34
C LYS A 190 -2.52 11.94 -27.38
N TYR A 191 -3.31 12.83 -26.82
CA TYR A 191 -3.00 14.26 -26.76
C TYR A 191 -1.96 14.58 -25.68
N LEU A 192 -2.13 14.04 -24.46
CA LEU A 192 -1.17 14.14 -23.36
C LEU A 192 0.18 13.54 -23.74
N SER A 193 0.22 12.42 -24.47
CA SER A 193 1.46 11.84 -24.98
C SER A 193 2.26 12.79 -25.86
N LYS A 194 1.60 13.61 -26.70
CA LYS A 194 2.27 14.65 -27.50
C LYS A 194 2.82 15.76 -26.61
N ILE A 195 2.03 16.19 -25.63
CA ILE A 195 2.44 17.21 -24.65
C ILE A 195 3.68 16.74 -23.89
N HIS A 196 3.70 15.50 -23.41
CA HIS A 196 4.86 14.92 -22.72
C HIS A 196 6.08 14.85 -23.61
N HIS A 197 5.94 14.41 -24.86
CA HIS A 197 7.07 14.38 -25.80
C HIS A 197 7.68 15.77 -26.00
N SER A 198 6.83 16.80 -26.13
CA SER A 198 7.27 18.20 -26.21
C SER A 198 7.88 18.71 -24.91
N LEU A 199 7.36 18.29 -23.75
CA LEU A 199 7.92 18.62 -22.43
C LEU A 199 9.33 18.06 -22.26
N GLU A 200 9.57 16.81 -22.67
CA GLU A 200 10.91 16.21 -22.61
C GLU A 200 11.94 17.04 -23.40
N ALA A 201 11.60 17.44 -24.62
CA ALA A 201 12.48 18.29 -25.43
C ALA A 201 12.73 19.68 -24.80
N ILE A 202 11.73 20.24 -24.11
CA ILE A 202 11.90 21.49 -23.36
C ILE A 202 12.81 21.24 -22.15
N LYS A 203 12.60 20.17 -21.38
CA LYS A 203 13.42 19.82 -20.21
C LYS A 203 14.89 19.65 -20.59
N GLU A 204 15.19 19.05 -21.74
CA GLU A 204 16.57 18.92 -22.24
C GLU A 204 17.34 20.26 -22.34
N ARG A 205 16.63 21.37 -22.64
CA ARG A 205 17.20 22.71 -22.75
C ARG A 205 17.25 23.48 -21.44
N TYR A 206 16.23 23.31 -20.58
CA TYR A 206 16.02 24.18 -19.41
C TYR A 206 16.39 23.53 -18.08
N TYR A 207 16.58 22.21 -18.02
CA TYR A 207 17.01 21.54 -16.78
C TYR A 207 18.53 21.39 -16.72
N PRO A 208 19.12 21.47 -15.51
CA PRO A 208 20.53 21.14 -15.30
C PRO A 208 20.78 19.65 -15.58
N ASP A 209 22.00 19.32 -16.03
CA ASP A 209 22.36 17.97 -16.48
C ASP A 209 22.12 16.90 -15.39
N GLU A 210 22.37 17.25 -14.12
CA GLU A 210 22.18 16.36 -12.99
C GLU A 210 20.70 15.99 -12.77
N LEU A 211 19.77 16.90 -13.02
CA LEU A 211 18.33 16.60 -12.97
C LEU A 211 17.86 15.74 -14.15
N LYS A 212 18.42 16.00 -15.34
CA LYS A 212 18.09 15.20 -16.54
C LYS A 212 18.54 13.75 -16.37
N GLU A 213 19.73 13.54 -15.81
CA GLU A 213 20.22 12.20 -15.49
C GLU A 213 19.34 11.50 -14.44
N TYR A 214 18.95 12.21 -13.38
CA TYR A 214 18.04 11.69 -12.36
C TYR A 214 16.69 11.26 -12.92
N GLU A 215 16.03 12.10 -13.73
CA GLU A 215 14.73 11.77 -14.32
C GLU A 215 14.82 10.55 -15.23
N LYS A 216 15.89 10.46 -16.04
CA LYS A 216 16.12 9.30 -16.91
C LYS A 216 16.25 8.01 -16.10
N ASN A 217 17.08 7.99 -15.06
CA ASN A 217 17.30 6.81 -14.22
C ASN A 217 16.04 6.40 -13.45
N ARG A 218 15.26 7.40 -12.98
CA ARG A 218 13.96 7.15 -12.32
C ARG A 218 12.97 6.42 -13.22
N THR A 219 12.96 6.70 -14.53
CA THR A 219 12.08 6.03 -15.50
C THR A 219 12.55 4.64 -15.94
N ALA A 220 13.83 4.32 -15.73
CA ALA A 220 14.44 3.06 -16.19
C ALA A 220 14.10 1.83 -15.31
N ASP A 221 13.29 2.00 -14.25
CA ASP A 221 12.97 0.97 -13.23
C ASP A 221 14.25 0.41 -12.56
N ASP A 222 15.23 1.29 -12.30
CA ASP A 222 16.51 0.95 -11.65
C ASP A 222 16.36 0.51 -10.18
N GLY A 223 15.13 0.35 -9.68
CA GLY A 223 14.81 -0.03 -8.31
C GLY A 223 14.77 1.16 -7.35
N PHE A 224 13.91 1.05 -6.33
CA PHE A 224 13.68 2.11 -5.34
C PHE A 224 14.96 2.62 -4.67
N GLY A 225 15.85 1.70 -4.28
CA GLY A 225 17.09 2.06 -3.58
C GLY A 225 18.01 2.94 -4.42
N ASN A 226 18.16 2.65 -5.70
CA ASN A 226 18.99 3.44 -6.61
C ASN A 226 18.38 4.82 -6.89
N THR A 227 17.05 4.88 -7.05
CA THR A 227 16.33 6.16 -7.21
C THR A 227 16.50 7.04 -5.97
N PHE A 228 16.35 6.46 -4.78
CA PHE A 228 16.56 7.16 -3.52
C PHE A 228 17.99 7.70 -3.40
N GLU A 229 19.01 6.88 -3.70
CA GLU A 229 20.40 7.34 -3.67
C GLU A 229 20.70 8.44 -4.68
N ALA A 230 20.16 8.34 -5.89
CA ALA A 230 20.29 9.39 -6.89
C ALA A 230 19.68 10.70 -6.40
N LEU A 231 18.49 10.65 -5.78
CA LEU A 231 17.85 11.82 -5.19
C LEU A 231 18.66 12.42 -4.03
N MET A 232 19.22 11.57 -3.16
CA MET A 232 20.08 12.01 -2.06
C MET A 232 21.33 12.73 -2.59
N ARG A 233 21.98 12.22 -3.65
CA ARG A 233 23.16 12.86 -4.26
C ARG A 233 22.87 14.26 -4.83
N LEU A 234 21.62 14.53 -5.21
CA LEU A 234 21.17 15.83 -5.70
C LEU A 234 20.80 16.81 -4.58
N SER A 235 20.61 16.31 -3.36
CA SER A 235 20.20 17.10 -2.22
C SER A 235 21.36 17.86 -1.57
N THR A 236 21.04 18.94 -0.85
CA THR A 236 22.03 19.69 -0.05
C THR A 236 22.12 19.13 1.36
N ALA A 237 23.26 19.33 2.02
CA ALA A 237 23.44 18.92 3.42
C ALA A 237 22.38 19.52 4.37
N GLU A 238 21.87 20.73 4.10
CA GLU A 238 20.79 21.35 4.86
C GLU A 238 19.46 20.60 4.68
N GLN A 239 19.13 20.21 3.43
CA GLN A 239 17.94 19.41 3.14
C GLN A 239 18.03 18.01 3.74
N GLU A 240 19.19 17.37 3.68
CA GLU A 240 19.43 16.07 4.31
C GLU A 240 19.35 16.14 5.83
N GLN A 241 19.68 17.27 6.45
CA GLN A 241 19.71 17.42 7.90
C GLN A 241 18.41 17.99 8.48
N ALA A 242 17.40 18.25 7.66
CA ALA A 242 16.07 18.70 8.07
C ALA A 242 15.27 17.55 8.73
N ARG A 243 15.79 17.04 9.85
CA ARG A 243 15.26 15.87 10.58
C ARG A 243 13.84 16.06 11.07
N ASP A 244 13.48 17.30 11.41
CA ASP A 244 12.13 17.65 11.85
C ASP A 244 11.11 17.57 10.71
N VAL A 245 11.58 17.59 9.46
CA VAL A 245 10.74 17.56 8.26
C VAL A 245 10.67 16.16 7.65
N TYR A 246 11.78 15.40 7.66
CA TYR A 246 11.88 14.11 6.98
C TYR A 246 12.37 12.94 7.89
N PRO A 247 11.68 12.64 9.00
CA PRO A 247 12.13 11.62 9.95
C PRO A 247 12.22 10.20 9.37
N GLU A 248 11.32 9.79 8.47
CA GLU A 248 11.36 8.46 7.85
C GLU A 248 12.46 8.36 6.79
N ILE A 249 12.74 9.44 6.06
CA ILE A 249 13.93 9.51 5.18
C ILE A 249 15.21 9.33 5.99
N GLN A 250 15.33 9.93 7.18
CA GLN A 250 16.50 9.72 8.04
C GLN A 250 16.68 8.27 8.47
N LYS A 251 15.58 7.59 8.84
CA LYS A 251 15.62 6.16 9.18
C LYS A 251 16.05 5.34 7.98
N LEU A 252 15.51 5.63 6.78
CA LEU A 252 15.90 4.96 5.55
C LEU A 252 17.39 5.18 5.23
N SER A 253 17.90 6.42 5.32
CA SER A 253 19.33 6.70 5.13
C SER A 253 20.21 5.96 6.14
N THR A 254 19.76 5.85 7.40
CA THR A 254 20.48 5.11 8.45
C THR A 254 20.48 3.61 8.20
N LEU A 255 19.34 3.07 7.78
CA LEU A 255 19.19 1.69 7.37
C LEU A 255 20.16 1.33 6.24
N ARG A 256 20.22 2.15 5.17
CA ARG A 256 21.12 1.93 4.02
C ARG A 256 22.60 1.93 4.43
N LYS A 257 23.02 2.90 5.25
CA LYS A 257 24.39 2.95 5.80
C LYS A 257 24.73 1.74 6.68
N THR A 258 23.72 1.09 7.24
CA THR A 258 23.88 -0.15 8.03
C THR A 258 23.96 -1.36 7.12
N GLU A 259 23.09 -1.43 6.11
CA GLU A 259 23.02 -2.47 5.07
C GLU A 259 24.38 -2.70 4.39
N ASP A 260 25.06 -1.62 4.00
CA ASP A 260 26.39 -1.66 3.36
C ASP A 260 27.48 -2.33 4.22
N LYS A 261 27.26 -2.43 5.54
CA LYS A 261 28.21 -2.99 6.50
C LYS A 261 27.92 -4.45 6.86
N ILE A 262 26.84 -5.03 6.34
CA ILE A 262 26.40 -6.38 6.70
C ILE A 262 27.08 -7.41 5.80
N ASP A 263 27.83 -8.32 6.42
CA ASP A 263 28.20 -9.59 5.76
C ASP A 263 27.07 -10.60 5.98
N PHE A 264 26.12 -10.63 5.05
CA PHE A 264 24.97 -11.55 5.11
C PHE A 264 25.40 -13.02 5.10
N GLN A 265 26.51 -13.36 4.43
CA GLN A 265 27.00 -14.73 4.43
C GLN A 265 27.55 -15.12 5.80
N ALA A 266 28.27 -14.21 6.47
CA ALA A 266 28.71 -14.42 7.85
C ALA A 266 27.54 -14.52 8.82
N ALA A 267 26.54 -13.64 8.71
CA ALA A 267 25.32 -13.70 9.52
C ALA A 267 24.59 -15.05 9.35
N ASN A 268 24.44 -15.53 8.11
CA ASN A 268 23.83 -16.84 7.84
C ASN A 268 24.64 -18.01 8.43
N ARG A 269 25.98 -17.96 8.33
CA ARG A 269 26.85 -18.97 8.97
C ARG A 269 26.69 -18.95 10.49
N GLU A 270 26.69 -17.77 11.10
CA GLU A 270 26.47 -17.59 12.54
C GLU A 270 25.09 -18.07 12.99
N GLN A 271 24.05 -17.84 12.20
CA GLN A 271 22.71 -18.37 12.50
C GLN A 271 22.70 -19.91 12.52
N GLY A 272 23.34 -20.54 11.53
CA GLY A 272 23.50 -21.99 11.49
C GLY A 272 24.30 -22.52 12.69
N GLU A 273 25.36 -21.81 13.07
CA GLU A 273 26.17 -22.15 14.23
C GLU A 273 25.39 -22.04 15.54
N LEU A 274 24.63 -20.96 15.71
CA LEU A 274 23.76 -20.74 16.87
C LEU A 274 22.75 -21.89 17.00
N ILE A 275 22.06 -22.23 15.92
CA ILE A 275 21.10 -23.35 15.88
C ILE A 275 21.79 -24.67 16.27
N ARG A 276 23.00 -24.93 15.76
CA ARG A 276 23.77 -26.14 16.08
C ARG A 276 24.12 -26.19 17.57
N ARG A 277 24.69 -25.12 18.13
CA ARG A 277 25.04 -25.05 19.56
C ARG A 277 23.83 -25.22 20.46
N LEU A 278 22.70 -24.58 20.13
CA LEU A 278 21.44 -24.74 20.87
C LEU A 278 20.95 -26.19 20.88
N ASN A 279 21.01 -26.87 19.73
CA ASN A 279 20.65 -28.29 19.64
C ASN A 279 21.59 -29.17 20.48
N ASP A 280 22.90 -28.91 20.42
CA ASP A 280 23.93 -29.65 21.17
C ASP A 280 23.80 -29.42 22.69
N SER A 281 23.31 -28.24 23.11
CA SER A 281 23.02 -27.88 24.50
C SER A 281 21.67 -28.40 25.02
N GLY A 282 20.92 -29.17 24.22
CA GLY A 282 19.68 -29.81 24.65
C GLY A 282 18.39 -29.05 24.35
N PHE A 283 18.43 -27.91 23.67
CA PHE A 283 17.26 -27.07 23.35
C PHE A 283 16.62 -27.39 21.99
N LYS A 284 16.70 -28.65 21.56
CA LYS A 284 16.31 -29.07 20.22
C LYS A 284 14.82 -28.88 19.93
N ASP A 285 13.97 -29.11 20.93
CA ASP A 285 12.53 -29.02 20.78
C ASP A 285 12.07 -27.55 20.69
N GLU A 286 12.69 -26.67 21.47
CA GLU A 286 12.48 -25.22 21.45
C GLU A 286 12.88 -24.64 20.10
N VAL A 287 14.08 -24.98 19.61
CA VAL A 287 14.57 -24.58 18.29
C VAL A 287 13.64 -25.08 17.18
N SER A 288 13.23 -26.34 17.25
CA SER A 288 12.29 -26.93 16.28
C SER A 288 10.94 -26.21 16.28
N SER A 289 10.45 -25.80 17.45
CA SER A 289 9.20 -25.04 17.57
C SER A 289 9.29 -23.65 16.94
N VAL A 290 10.46 -23.00 17.02
CA VAL A 290 10.71 -21.69 16.39
C VAL A 290 10.78 -21.84 14.87
N ILE A 291 11.47 -22.87 14.37
CA ILE A 291 11.61 -23.13 12.92
C ILE A 291 10.27 -23.56 12.30
N GLN A 292 9.48 -24.38 12.97
CA GLN A 292 8.17 -24.84 12.45
C GLN A 292 7.14 -23.71 12.31
N ARG A 293 7.27 -22.62 13.07
CA ARG A 293 6.43 -21.42 12.86
C ARG A 293 6.70 -20.77 11.51
N ARG A 294 7.93 -20.89 10.97
CA ARG A 294 8.36 -20.32 9.67
C ARG A 294 7.70 -20.99 8.47
N THR A 295 7.47 -22.31 8.50
CA THR A 295 6.94 -23.04 7.33
C THR A 295 5.46 -22.82 7.08
N LYS A 296 4.72 -22.24 8.04
CA LYS A 296 3.28 -21.97 7.93
C LYS A 296 2.94 -20.50 7.61
N SER A 297 3.88 -19.57 7.74
CA SER A 297 3.71 -18.15 7.42
C SER A 297 4.51 -17.77 6.18
N GLU A 298 3.99 -16.90 5.31
CA GLU A 298 4.84 -16.21 4.35
C GLU A 298 6.01 -15.53 5.08
N ILE A 299 7.22 -15.60 4.52
CA ILE A 299 8.44 -15.08 5.13
C ILE A 299 8.36 -13.54 5.16
N THR A 300 7.88 -13.00 6.27
CA THR A 300 7.82 -11.55 6.53
C THR A 300 9.02 -11.12 7.38
N HIS A 301 9.45 -9.85 7.26
CA HIS A 301 10.52 -9.30 8.10
C HIS A 301 10.19 -9.40 9.60
N SER A 302 8.93 -9.20 9.98
CA SER A 302 8.47 -9.37 11.36
C SER A 302 8.62 -10.80 11.85
N ALA A 303 8.37 -11.80 11.00
CA ALA A 303 8.63 -13.20 11.32
C ALA A 303 10.13 -13.48 11.52
N GLN A 304 10.99 -12.89 10.68
CA GLN A 304 12.45 -13.01 10.82
C GLN A 304 12.97 -12.37 12.12
N ILE A 305 12.48 -11.18 12.48
CA ILE A 305 12.79 -10.50 13.75
C ILE A 305 12.37 -11.38 14.93
N ALA A 306 11.13 -11.87 14.91
CA ALA A 306 10.60 -12.73 15.98
C ALA A 306 11.41 -14.03 16.11
N GLN A 307 11.84 -14.61 14.98
CA GLN A 307 12.67 -15.81 14.95
C GLN A 307 14.04 -15.56 15.59
N LEU A 308 14.77 -14.54 15.13
CA LEU A 308 16.10 -14.23 15.66
C LEU A 308 16.04 -13.85 17.14
N THR A 309 15.03 -13.07 17.53
CA THR A 309 14.79 -12.72 18.94
C THR A 309 14.53 -13.97 19.78
N SER A 310 13.73 -14.93 19.27
CA SER A 310 13.48 -16.19 19.96
C SER A 310 14.77 -17.02 20.10
N LEU A 311 15.57 -17.12 19.04
CA LEU A 311 16.84 -17.86 19.08
C LEU A 311 17.84 -17.24 20.06
N PHE A 312 17.94 -15.90 20.12
CA PHE A 312 18.80 -15.23 21.10
C PHE A 312 18.30 -15.39 22.54
N ASN A 313 16.98 -15.39 22.78
CA ASN A 313 16.42 -15.68 24.10
C ASN A 313 16.77 -17.10 24.55
N ILE A 314 16.59 -18.10 23.67
CA ILE A 314 16.97 -19.49 23.97
C ILE A 314 18.49 -19.61 24.22
N ALA A 315 19.33 -18.86 23.49
CA ALA A 315 20.76 -18.82 23.78
C ALA A 315 21.07 -18.26 25.18
N GLY A 316 20.36 -17.22 25.61
CA GLY A 316 20.45 -16.72 26.98
C GLY A 316 20.11 -17.79 28.02
N ASP A 317 19.01 -18.53 27.82
CA ASP A 317 18.58 -19.63 28.69
C ASP A 317 19.57 -20.81 28.68
N ALA A 318 20.23 -21.05 27.54
CA ALA A 318 21.25 -22.07 27.35
C ALA A 318 22.64 -21.67 27.88
N GLY A 319 22.82 -20.44 28.36
CA GLY A 319 24.11 -19.91 28.79
C GLY A 319 25.11 -19.71 27.64
N ILE A 320 24.63 -19.60 26.41
CA ILE A 320 25.44 -19.30 25.22
C ILE A 320 25.60 -17.78 25.12
N ASP A 321 26.84 -17.30 25.11
CA ASP A 321 27.12 -15.88 24.94
C ASP A 321 26.76 -15.43 23.51
N ILE A 322 25.77 -14.54 23.40
CA ILE A 322 25.35 -13.99 22.11
C ILE A 322 26.43 -13.13 21.46
N SER A 323 27.41 -12.64 22.23
CA SER A 323 28.54 -11.83 21.74
C SER A 323 29.43 -12.57 20.71
N ASP A 324 29.39 -13.90 20.73
CA ASP A 324 30.02 -14.78 19.73
C ASP A 324 29.43 -14.60 18.31
N PHE A 325 28.21 -14.08 18.19
CA PHE A 325 27.45 -13.97 16.94
C PHE A 325 27.31 -12.52 16.47
N LYS A 326 28.46 -11.87 16.24
CA LYS A 326 28.53 -10.45 15.93
C LYS A 326 27.77 -10.09 14.64
N TYR A 327 27.95 -10.84 13.56
CA TYR A 327 27.30 -10.55 12.28
C TYR A 327 25.79 -10.76 12.34
N LEU A 328 25.34 -11.77 13.09
CA LEU A 328 23.93 -12.05 13.34
C LEU A 328 23.25 -10.96 14.16
N GLN A 329 23.95 -10.38 15.16
CA GLN A 329 23.46 -9.22 15.90
C GLN A 329 23.32 -7.98 15.00
N VAL A 330 24.30 -7.72 14.11
CA VAL A 330 24.18 -6.62 13.14
C VAL A 330 22.99 -6.84 12.22
N TYR A 331 22.76 -8.08 11.77
CA TYR A 331 21.60 -8.42 10.94
C TYR A 331 20.26 -8.22 11.68
N GLN A 332 20.16 -8.64 12.95
CA GLN A 332 18.97 -8.39 13.77
C GLN A 332 18.71 -6.89 13.93
N ASN A 333 19.76 -6.09 14.19
CA ASN A 333 19.63 -4.63 14.29
C ASN A 333 19.14 -4.00 12.97
N TYR A 334 19.64 -4.47 11.83
CA TYR A 334 19.15 -4.05 10.52
C TYR A 334 17.65 -4.34 10.35
N LEU A 335 17.19 -5.55 10.70
CA LEU A 335 15.78 -5.89 10.63
C LEU A 335 14.92 -5.03 11.57
N ASN A 336 15.42 -4.73 12.77
CA ASN A 336 14.74 -3.84 13.72
C ASN A 336 14.60 -2.42 13.14
N LEU A 337 15.68 -1.83 12.63
CA LEU A 337 15.66 -0.52 11.97
C LEU A 337 14.68 -0.50 10.79
N PHE A 338 14.63 -1.56 9.98
CA PHE A 338 13.67 -1.68 8.88
C PHE A 338 12.23 -1.67 9.40
N SER A 339 11.95 -2.38 10.51
CA SER A 339 10.60 -2.45 11.09
C SER A 339 10.10 -1.12 11.69
N GLU A 340 11.01 -0.20 11.99
CA GLU A 340 10.69 1.14 12.50
C GLU A 340 10.28 2.13 11.39
N ILE A 341 10.53 1.80 10.12
CA ILE A 341 10.21 2.66 8.98
C ILE A 341 8.70 2.59 8.69
N ARG A 342 8.05 3.74 8.76
CA ARG A 342 6.63 3.92 8.42
C ARG A 342 6.48 4.24 6.95
N MET A 343 6.29 3.21 6.13
CA MET A 343 6.14 3.34 4.67
C MET A 343 5.02 4.30 4.25
N ASP A 344 3.95 4.38 5.03
CA ASP A 344 2.83 5.32 4.83
C ASP A 344 3.22 6.80 4.99
N ARG A 345 4.29 7.08 5.74
CA ARG A 345 4.85 8.44 5.94
C ARG A 345 6.05 8.69 5.05
N LEU A 346 6.87 7.67 4.81
CA LEU A 346 8.05 7.74 3.95
C LEU A 346 7.70 8.22 2.54
N LEU A 347 6.62 7.71 1.93
CA LEU A 347 6.25 8.08 0.56
C LEU A 347 5.89 9.58 0.43
N PRO A 348 4.98 10.15 1.26
CA PRO A 348 4.76 11.60 1.28
C PRO A 348 6.02 12.42 1.59
N GLU A 349 6.87 11.95 2.50
CA GLU A 349 8.15 12.63 2.80
C GLU A 349 9.07 12.66 1.57
N LEU A 350 9.14 11.57 0.79
CA LEU A 350 9.93 11.50 -0.44
C LEU A 350 9.43 12.47 -1.50
N ASP A 351 8.11 12.60 -1.68
CA ASP A 351 7.54 13.57 -2.62
C ASP A 351 7.89 15.02 -2.23
N LEU A 352 7.79 15.36 -0.94
CA LEU A 352 8.18 16.68 -0.42
C LEU A 352 9.68 16.93 -0.52
N PHE A 353 10.50 15.92 -0.23
CA PHE A 353 11.94 16.00 -0.34
C PHE A 353 12.38 16.19 -1.80
N GLU A 354 11.77 15.47 -2.74
CA GLU A 354 11.99 15.66 -4.17
C GLU A 354 11.61 17.09 -4.60
N ASP A 355 10.48 17.62 -4.12
CA ASP A 355 10.12 19.02 -4.35
C ASP A 355 11.14 20.02 -3.83
N ALA A 356 11.71 19.78 -2.66
CA ALA A 356 12.77 20.61 -2.13
C ALA A 356 14.04 20.54 -3.00
N VAL A 357 14.45 19.34 -3.43
CA VAL A 357 15.62 19.12 -4.29
C VAL A 357 15.46 19.87 -5.62
N TYR A 358 14.33 19.71 -6.29
CA TYR A 358 14.08 20.43 -7.54
C TYR A 358 13.93 21.94 -7.34
N SER A 359 13.29 22.39 -6.26
CA SER A 359 13.20 23.83 -5.96
C SER A 359 14.58 24.46 -5.75
N ASN A 360 15.55 23.67 -5.27
CA ASN A 360 16.94 24.10 -5.20
C ASN A 360 17.62 24.08 -6.57
N LEU A 361 17.44 23.05 -7.40
CA LEU A 361 18.16 22.93 -8.68
C LEU A 361 17.57 23.79 -9.81
N LEU A 362 16.26 24.03 -9.81
CA LEU A 362 15.55 24.87 -10.77
C LEU A 362 15.57 26.33 -10.30
N LYS A 363 16.58 27.09 -10.74
CA LYS A 363 16.80 28.46 -10.27
C LYS A 363 15.95 29.50 -11.01
N ASP A 364 15.68 29.31 -12.30
CA ASP A 364 14.93 30.25 -13.13
C ASP A 364 13.42 29.97 -13.14
N GLU A 365 12.64 30.99 -13.47
CA GLU A 365 11.18 30.92 -13.50
C GLU A 365 10.66 29.94 -14.57
N ASN A 366 11.33 29.86 -15.72
CA ASN A 366 10.89 28.99 -16.81
C ASN A 366 11.02 27.51 -16.41
N SER A 367 12.16 27.10 -15.86
CA SER A 367 12.40 25.72 -15.44
C SER A 367 11.45 25.30 -14.31
N ARG A 368 11.16 26.18 -13.35
CA ARG A 368 10.12 25.95 -12.33
C ARG A 368 8.74 25.78 -12.94
N ARG A 369 8.37 26.63 -13.91
CA ARG A 369 7.08 26.53 -14.61
C ARG A 369 6.98 25.27 -15.46
N ILE A 370 8.07 24.82 -16.07
CA ILE A 370 8.15 23.54 -16.79
C ILE A 370 7.87 22.37 -15.84
N ARG A 371 8.52 22.31 -14.67
CA ARG A 371 8.23 21.30 -13.63
C ARG A 371 6.77 21.32 -13.20
N ALA A 372 6.22 22.50 -12.99
CA ALA A 372 4.82 22.65 -12.58
C ALA A 372 3.86 22.05 -13.62
N ILE A 373 4.12 22.30 -14.92
CA ILE A 373 3.34 21.74 -16.03
C ILE A 373 3.51 20.22 -16.12
N ASP A 374 4.74 19.71 -16.03
CA ASP A 374 5.06 18.28 -16.04
C ASP A 374 4.35 17.51 -14.92
N ARG A 375 4.34 18.06 -13.70
CA ARG A 375 3.57 17.50 -12.58
C ARG A 375 2.06 17.53 -12.83
N TYR A 376 1.55 18.64 -13.36
CA TYR A 376 0.12 18.79 -13.62
C TYR A 376 -0.36 17.83 -14.71
N THR A 377 0.39 17.66 -15.81
CA THR A 377 0.06 16.71 -16.87
C THR A 377 0.19 15.26 -16.39
N GLY A 378 1.15 14.95 -15.53
CA GLY A 378 1.25 13.65 -14.87
C GLY A 378 0.06 13.35 -13.94
N LEU A 379 -0.48 14.35 -13.23
CA LEU A 379 -1.72 14.19 -12.46
C LEU A 379 -2.92 13.93 -13.37
N LEU A 380 -3.00 14.59 -14.53
CA LEU A 380 -4.04 14.31 -15.53
C LEU A 380 -3.94 12.87 -16.04
N ASP A 381 -2.74 12.36 -16.37
CA ASP A 381 -2.57 10.96 -16.76
C ASP A 381 -3.13 10.02 -15.69
N LYS A 382 -2.67 10.18 -14.44
CA LYS A 382 -3.14 9.37 -13.31
C LYS A 382 -4.65 9.45 -13.16
N ALA A 383 -5.24 10.64 -13.30
CA ALA A 383 -6.66 10.84 -13.12
C ALA A 383 -7.48 10.14 -14.22
N PHE A 384 -7.09 10.24 -15.49
CA PHE A 384 -7.80 9.60 -16.59
C PHE A 384 -7.53 8.10 -16.69
N GLU A 385 -6.40 7.62 -16.17
CA GLU A 385 -6.11 6.20 -16.00
C GLU A 385 -6.73 5.57 -14.75
N ILE A 386 -7.39 6.37 -13.90
CA ILE A 386 -7.99 5.93 -12.61
C ILE A 386 -6.93 5.33 -11.68
N LYS A 387 -5.80 6.02 -11.59
CA LYS A 387 -4.67 5.70 -10.72
C LYS A 387 -4.35 6.81 -9.72
N ILE A 388 -5.08 7.93 -9.80
CA ILE A 388 -4.91 9.05 -8.89
C ILE A 388 -5.45 8.69 -7.51
N SER A 389 -4.74 9.08 -6.46
CA SER A 389 -5.24 9.05 -5.10
C SER A 389 -6.27 10.17 -4.86
N SER A 390 -7.05 10.07 -3.78
CA SER A 390 -7.99 11.13 -3.40
C SER A 390 -7.28 12.42 -2.99
N ASP A 391 -6.05 12.35 -2.48
CA ASP A 391 -5.23 13.52 -2.13
C ASP A 391 -4.70 14.22 -3.37
N GLU A 392 -4.14 13.47 -4.32
CA GLU A 392 -3.71 13.99 -5.62
C GLU A 392 -4.87 14.59 -6.42
N TYR A 393 -6.07 14.01 -6.35
CA TYR A 393 -7.25 14.56 -6.99
C TYR A 393 -7.65 15.91 -6.37
N ARG A 394 -7.58 16.06 -5.04
CA ARG A 394 -7.78 17.37 -4.39
C ARG A 394 -6.74 18.38 -4.85
N MET A 395 -5.48 17.98 -5.01
CA MET A 395 -4.44 18.84 -5.57
C MET A 395 -4.74 19.25 -7.02
N LEU A 396 -5.13 18.31 -7.88
CA LEU A 396 -5.52 18.58 -9.27
C LEU A 396 -6.66 19.61 -9.31
N LYS A 397 -7.69 19.43 -8.47
CA LYS A 397 -8.84 20.32 -8.39
C LYS A 397 -8.50 21.71 -7.86
N ALA A 398 -7.69 21.79 -6.81
CA ALA A 398 -7.29 23.06 -6.20
C ALA A 398 -6.45 23.91 -7.17
N ASN A 399 -5.59 23.29 -7.99
CA ASN A 399 -4.70 24.00 -8.90
C ASN A 399 -5.32 24.28 -10.28
N ARG A 400 -6.53 23.78 -10.58
CA ARG A 400 -7.15 23.96 -11.91
C ARG A 400 -7.19 25.41 -12.38
N GLY A 401 -7.51 26.34 -11.49
CA GLY A 401 -7.60 27.77 -11.82
C GLY A 401 -6.26 28.39 -12.24
N GLU A 402 -5.16 27.89 -11.69
CA GLU A 402 -3.80 28.33 -12.00
C GLU A 402 -3.24 27.68 -13.27
N PHE A 403 -3.80 26.52 -13.67
CA PHE A 403 -3.36 25.73 -14.82
C PHE A 403 -4.35 25.77 -15.99
N ASP A 404 -4.68 26.97 -16.46
CA ASP A 404 -5.43 27.16 -17.70
C ASP A 404 -4.70 26.50 -18.89
N SER A 405 -5.38 25.56 -19.56
CA SER A 405 -4.82 24.70 -20.61
C SER A 405 -4.23 25.49 -21.77
N ARG A 406 -4.83 26.63 -22.12
CA ARG A 406 -4.36 27.48 -23.19
C ARG A 406 -3.09 28.22 -22.80
N GLN A 407 -3.05 28.75 -21.58
CA GLN A 407 -1.90 29.53 -21.10
C GLN A 407 -0.63 28.68 -21.01
N TRP A 408 -0.68 27.51 -20.36
CA TRP A 408 0.53 26.71 -20.20
C TRP A 408 0.98 26.03 -21.50
N GLN A 409 0.06 25.63 -22.39
CA GLN A 409 0.44 25.16 -23.73
C GLN A 409 1.03 26.28 -24.60
N GLY A 410 0.47 27.49 -24.51
CA GLY A 410 1.02 28.66 -25.18
C GLY A 410 2.45 28.96 -24.71
N PHE A 411 2.68 28.85 -23.40
CA PHE A 411 4.02 28.93 -22.81
C PHE A 411 4.96 27.85 -23.36
N MET A 412 4.58 26.56 -23.32
CA MET A 412 5.39 25.48 -23.89
C MET A 412 5.74 25.72 -25.36
N ASN A 413 4.75 26.03 -26.19
CA ASN A 413 4.95 26.30 -27.62
C ASN A 413 5.83 27.53 -27.86
N SER A 414 5.84 28.51 -26.96
CA SER A 414 6.77 29.65 -27.05
C SER A 414 8.23 29.21 -26.81
N LEU A 415 8.47 28.30 -25.86
CA LEU A 415 9.81 27.78 -25.59
C LEU A 415 10.34 26.92 -26.74
N LEU A 416 9.48 26.12 -27.38
CA LEU A 416 9.82 25.30 -28.55
C LEU A 416 10.15 26.17 -29.77
N LYS A 417 9.36 27.23 -30.03
CA LYS A 417 9.65 28.19 -31.11
C LYS A 417 11.00 28.87 -30.93
N ASN A 418 11.31 29.31 -29.71
CA ASN A 418 12.62 29.91 -29.39
C ASN A 418 13.77 28.91 -29.60
N GLY A 419 13.48 27.61 -29.49
CA GLY A 419 14.38 26.52 -29.78
C GLY A 419 14.54 26.11 -31.24
N SER A 420 13.70 26.63 -32.12
CA SER A 420 13.53 26.12 -33.49
C SER A 420 12.98 24.68 -33.60
N ASP A 421 12.33 24.18 -32.54
CA ASP A 421 11.72 22.82 -32.48
C ASP A 421 10.28 22.84 -33.01
N TYR A 422 10.10 23.25 -34.28
CA TYR A 422 8.77 23.50 -34.86
C TYR A 422 7.91 22.24 -35.05
N ASP A 423 8.55 21.09 -35.23
CA ASP A 423 7.92 19.77 -35.37
C ASP A 423 7.33 19.25 -34.05
N LEU A 424 7.80 19.76 -32.92
CA LEU A 424 7.32 19.43 -31.58
C LEU A 424 6.20 20.34 -31.08
N LEU A 425 5.73 21.30 -31.90
CA LEU A 425 4.62 22.16 -31.51
C LEU A 425 3.31 21.37 -31.36
N VAL A 426 2.65 21.56 -30.23
CA VAL A 426 1.36 20.91 -29.95
C VAL A 426 0.23 21.87 -30.28
N PRO A 427 -0.70 21.53 -31.21
CA PRO A 427 -1.85 22.38 -31.46
C PRO A 427 -2.74 22.45 -30.22
N PHE A 428 -3.24 23.64 -29.90
CA PHE A 428 -4.20 23.81 -28.82
C PHE A 428 -5.53 23.15 -29.20
N LEU A 429 -5.88 22.08 -28.48
CA LEU A 429 -7.15 21.38 -28.59
C LEU A 429 -7.82 21.44 -27.22
N LYS A 430 -9.13 21.68 -27.20
CA LYS A 430 -9.93 21.78 -25.97
C LYS A 430 -10.16 20.43 -25.28
N TYR A 431 -9.41 19.38 -25.61
CA TYR A 431 -9.68 18.02 -25.12
C TYR A 431 -9.55 17.94 -23.60
N ILE A 432 -8.58 18.63 -23.01
CA ILE A 432 -8.43 18.70 -21.54
C ILE A 432 -9.62 19.45 -20.94
N ASP A 433 -10.00 20.60 -21.52
CA ASP A 433 -11.10 21.43 -21.01
C ASP A 433 -12.47 20.73 -21.10
N GLU A 434 -12.69 19.97 -22.18
CA GLU A 434 -13.92 19.20 -22.44
C GLU A 434 -14.00 17.94 -21.59
N ALA A 435 -12.87 17.29 -21.31
CA ALA A 435 -12.83 16.06 -20.51
C ALA A 435 -12.85 16.32 -18.99
N TYR A 436 -12.41 17.50 -18.55
CA TYR A 436 -12.31 17.81 -17.12
C TYR A 436 -13.67 17.75 -16.38
N PRO A 437 -14.79 18.29 -16.89
CA PRO A 437 -16.08 18.16 -16.20
C PRO A 437 -16.50 16.71 -15.99
N VAL A 438 -16.20 15.82 -16.94
CA VAL A 438 -16.48 14.37 -16.83
C VAL A 438 -15.62 13.74 -15.74
N LEU A 439 -14.33 14.11 -15.70
CA LEU A 439 -13.40 13.71 -14.64
C LEU A 439 -13.88 14.16 -13.25
N ASP A 440 -14.28 15.44 -13.13
CA ASP A 440 -14.72 16.04 -11.87
C ASP A 440 -16.03 15.44 -11.37
N ALA A 441 -16.95 15.10 -12.29
CA ALA A 441 -18.18 14.38 -11.98
C ALA A 441 -17.89 12.98 -11.43
N PHE A 442 -17.06 12.19 -12.13
CA PHE A 442 -16.70 10.83 -11.72
C PHE A 442 -16.13 10.80 -10.28
N TYR A 443 -15.08 11.58 -10.01
CA TYR A 443 -14.47 11.59 -8.67
C TYR A 443 -15.33 12.34 -7.63
N GLY A 444 -16.15 13.31 -8.06
CA GLY A 444 -17.12 13.97 -7.20
C GLY A 444 -18.16 12.99 -6.65
N THR A 445 -18.70 12.13 -7.51
CA THR A 445 -19.65 11.08 -7.08
C THR A 445 -19.00 10.06 -6.16
N VAL A 446 -17.73 9.72 -6.35
CA VAL A 446 -17.00 8.83 -5.42
C VAL A 446 -16.95 9.43 -4.00
N ALA A 447 -16.73 10.74 -3.88
CA ALA A 447 -16.78 11.42 -2.58
C ALA A 447 -18.19 11.44 -1.96
N GLU A 448 -19.24 11.57 -2.78
CA GLU A 448 -20.64 11.45 -2.31
C GLU A 448 -20.97 10.01 -1.85
N ARG A 449 -20.40 8.98 -2.52
CA ARG A 449 -20.52 7.58 -2.09
C ARG A 449 -19.92 7.37 -0.69
N ASP A 450 -18.77 7.98 -0.39
CA ASP A 450 -18.18 7.90 0.96
C ASP A 450 -19.13 8.43 2.05
N GLU A 451 -19.78 9.56 1.80
CA GLU A 451 -20.77 10.12 2.74
C GLU A 451 -21.97 9.19 2.91
N ALA A 452 -22.43 8.58 1.81
CA ALA A 452 -23.50 7.60 1.84
C ALA A 452 -23.11 6.33 2.63
N PHE A 453 -21.86 5.85 2.48
CA PHE A 453 -21.33 4.69 3.20
C PHE A 453 -21.40 4.91 4.71
N ILE A 454 -20.91 6.05 5.21
CA ILE A 454 -20.93 6.34 6.65
C ILE A 454 -22.36 6.50 7.17
N LYS A 455 -23.23 7.17 6.40
CA LYS A 455 -24.65 7.31 6.76
C LYS A 455 -25.36 5.95 6.82
N ASN A 456 -25.11 5.06 5.87
CA ASN A 456 -25.70 3.74 5.84
C ASN A 456 -25.12 2.81 6.92
N ALA A 457 -23.81 2.90 7.18
CA ALA A 457 -23.16 2.22 8.30
C ALA A 457 -23.82 2.57 9.64
N GLY A 458 -24.05 3.87 9.90
CA GLY A 458 -24.75 4.33 11.10
C GLY A 458 -26.17 3.75 11.23
N LYS A 459 -26.97 3.84 10.15
CA LYS A 459 -28.32 3.26 10.12
C LYS A 459 -28.32 1.75 10.35
N LEU A 460 -27.37 1.02 9.78
CA LEU A 460 -27.26 -0.43 9.94
C LEU A 460 -26.93 -0.79 11.39
N LEU A 461 -25.93 -0.14 11.99
CA LEU A 461 -25.56 -0.35 13.39
C LEU A 461 -26.71 -0.03 14.36
N GLU A 462 -27.53 0.99 14.06
CA GLU A 462 -28.75 1.27 14.83
C GLU A 462 -29.80 0.18 14.65
N LYS A 463 -30.10 -0.19 13.40
CA LYS A 463 -31.10 -1.21 13.06
C LYS A 463 -30.76 -2.59 13.63
N THR A 464 -29.47 -2.97 13.65
CA THR A 464 -29.00 -4.25 14.19
C THR A 464 -28.67 -4.19 15.68
N SER A 465 -28.78 -3.01 16.32
CA SER A 465 -28.35 -2.77 17.71
C SER A 465 -26.89 -3.13 17.98
N GLU A 466 -26.03 -3.10 16.96
CA GLU A 466 -24.60 -3.36 17.10
C GLU A 466 -23.85 -2.10 17.50
N LYS A 467 -22.84 -2.27 18.37
CA LYS A 467 -21.95 -1.16 18.76
C LYS A 467 -20.71 -1.06 17.88
N ALA A 468 -20.39 -2.11 17.13
CA ALA A 468 -19.20 -2.14 16.29
C ALA A 468 -19.42 -2.94 15.01
N ALA A 469 -18.74 -2.54 13.93
CA ALA A 469 -18.67 -3.33 12.69
C ALA A 469 -17.30 -3.16 12.01
N PHE A 470 -16.94 -4.13 11.18
CA PHE A 470 -15.88 -3.96 10.19
C PHE A 470 -16.43 -3.20 8.98
N LEU A 471 -15.62 -2.36 8.35
CA LEU A 471 -15.95 -1.64 7.12
C LEU A 471 -14.87 -1.93 6.08
N ILE A 472 -15.23 -2.62 5.00
CA ILE A 472 -14.31 -2.97 3.91
C ILE A 472 -14.62 -2.05 2.72
N ALA A 473 -13.62 -1.27 2.31
CA ALA A 473 -13.73 -0.36 1.17
C ALA A 473 -12.39 -0.23 0.42
N GLY A 474 -12.45 0.10 -0.86
CA GLY A 474 -11.27 0.28 -1.70
C GLY A 474 -10.33 1.38 -1.19
N GLY A 475 -9.03 1.22 -1.47
CA GLY A 475 -7.99 2.15 -1.00
C GLY A 475 -8.23 3.63 -1.32
N TYR A 476 -8.89 3.95 -2.46
CA TYR A 476 -9.21 5.32 -2.86
C TYR A 476 -10.11 6.06 -1.83
N HIS A 477 -11.08 5.33 -1.25
CA HIS A 477 -12.06 5.85 -0.28
C HIS A 477 -11.42 6.19 1.07
N THR A 478 -10.29 5.56 1.41
CA THR A 478 -9.65 5.62 2.72
C THR A 478 -9.51 7.01 3.30
N ALA A 479 -8.91 7.95 2.55
CA ALA A 479 -8.59 9.27 3.10
C ALA A 479 -9.87 10.05 3.47
N ASN A 480 -10.91 9.95 2.63
CA ASN A 480 -12.15 10.65 2.87
C ASN A 480 -13.01 9.95 3.94
N LEU A 481 -13.10 8.61 3.93
CA LEU A 481 -13.76 7.85 4.99
C LEU A 481 -13.12 8.13 6.35
N THR A 482 -11.79 8.15 6.43
CA THR A 482 -11.07 8.50 7.66
C THR A 482 -11.47 9.89 8.17
N ARG A 483 -11.56 10.89 7.27
CA ARG A 483 -12.01 12.24 7.62
C ARG A 483 -13.46 12.28 8.10
N LEU A 484 -14.34 11.45 7.55
CA LEU A 484 -15.76 11.39 7.90
C LEU A 484 -16.02 10.62 9.21
N ILE A 485 -15.16 9.65 9.55
CA ILE A 485 -15.27 8.82 10.75
C ILE A 485 -14.72 9.55 12.00
N ARG A 486 -13.70 10.39 11.82
CA ARG A 486 -13.15 11.26 12.86
C ARG A 486 -14.13 12.36 13.26
#